data_AF-A0A7V5C770-F1
#
_entry.id   AF-A0A7V5C770-F1
#
_cell.length_a   1.000
_cell.length_b   1.000
_cell.length_c   1.000
_cell.angle_alpha   90.00
_cell.angle_beta   90.00
_cell.angle_gamma   90.00
#
_symmetry.space_group_name_H-M   'P 1'
#
loop_
_entity.id
_entity.type
_entity.pdbx_description
1 polymer ?
#
loop_
_entity_poly.entity_id
_entity_poly.type
_entity_poly.pdbx_seq_one_letter_code
_entity_poly.pdbx_strand_id
1 'polypeptide(L)'
;MIKEIRIKNFKSIQKLKLDIGRLTVLIGENGSGKTNILEALALGSAAADRKLDNEFLASRGIRVSEPEFMRAAFDKENISHEIMLSIKGDDDNNFGCELQNANRPYSKWIIKYLEGFEEEALRRVFWDNPSNIVTSASFLPKFKTNFILVYMDIQ
;
A
#
# COMPACT_ATOMS: atom_id res chain seq x y z
N MET A 1 14.76 -7.68 -5.83
CA MET A 1 14.00 -8.08 -4.61
C MET A 1 13.54 -6.81 -3.90
N ILE A 2 12.46 -6.81 -3.10
CA ILE A 2 12.14 -5.63 -2.27
C ILE A 2 13.23 -5.47 -1.21
N LYS A 3 13.71 -4.24 -1.04
CA LYS A 3 14.79 -3.90 -0.10
C LYS A 3 14.34 -2.97 1.00
N GLU A 4 13.41 -2.07 0.69
CA GLU A 4 13.02 -1.03 1.62
C GLU A 4 11.56 -0.67 1.41
N ILE A 5 10.84 -0.50 2.52
CA ILE A 5 9.49 0.04 2.56
C ILE A 5 9.54 1.36 3.33
N ARG A 6 8.92 2.41 2.77
CA ARG A 6 8.65 3.66 3.47
C ARG A 6 7.15 3.90 3.52
N ILE A 7 6.68 4.27 4.70
CA ILE A 7 5.30 4.63 4.96
C ILE A 7 5.29 5.96 5.69
N LYS A 8 4.43 6.89 5.27
CA LYS A 8 4.19 8.13 6.00
C LYS A 8 2.71 8.40 6.13
N ASN A 9 2.38 8.98 7.27
CA ASN A 9 1.06 9.49 7.60
C ASN A 9 -0.08 8.46 7.47
N PHE A 10 0.12 7.23 7.93
CA PHE A 10 -0.87 6.16 7.86
C PHE A 10 -1.18 5.57 9.24
N LYS A 11 -2.41 5.76 9.74
CA LYS A 11 -2.85 5.26 11.05
C LYS A 11 -1.82 5.53 12.16
N SER A 12 -1.30 4.53 12.85
CA SER A 12 -0.29 4.73 13.91
C SER A 12 1.12 5.06 13.38
N ILE A 13 1.32 5.20 12.07
CA ILE A 13 2.62 5.41 11.44
C ILE A 13 2.75 6.87 10.96
N GLN A 14 3.48 7.70 11.72
CA GLN A 14 3.83 9.05 11.28
C GLN A 14 4.87 9.00 10.14
N LYS A 15 5.96 8.26 10.37
CA LYS A 15 7.02 8.01 9.40
C LYS A 15 7.74 6.71 9.76
N LEU A 16 7.76 5.77 8.83
CA LEU A 16 8.46 4.50 8.97
C LEU A 16 9.36 4.29 7.76
N LYS A 17 10.56 3.78 8.04
CA LYS A 17 11.49 3.23 7.07
C LYS A 17 11.85 1.84 7.57
N LEU A 18 11.60 0.81 6.76
CA LEU A 18 11.84 -0.58 7.11
C LEU A 18 12.65 -1.26 6.01
N ASP A 19 13.81 -1.81 6.37
CA ASP A 19 14.61 -2.63 5.48
C ASP A 19 14.06 -4.07 5.47
N ILE A 20 13.91 -4.65 4.27
CA ILE A 20 13.22 -5.92 4.05
C ILE A 20 14.19 -7.00 3.57
N GLY A 21 14.16 -8.14 4.25
CA GLY A 21 14.89 -9.34 3.85
C GLY A 21 14.00 -10.31 3.09
N ARG A 22 14.54 -11.51 2.80
CA ARG A 22 13.72 -12.63 2.26
C ARG A 22 12.67 -13.12 3.26
N LEU A 23 12.97 -12.98 4.55
CA LEU A 23 12.03 -13.21 5.64
C LEU A 23 12.16 -12.02 6.57
N THR A 24 11.06 -11.32 6.79
CA THR A 24 10.96 -10.25 7.78
C THR A 24 9.87 -10.65 8.76
N VAL A 25 10.20 -10.65 10.05
CA VAL A 25 9.24 -10.94 11.12
C VAL A 25 9.04 -9.66 11.92
N LEU A 26 7.81 -9.17 11.97
CA LEU A 26 7.40 -8.01 12.76
C LEU A 26 7.00 -8.50 14.15
N ILE A 27 7.74 -8.12 15.18
CA ILE A 27 7.51 -8.57 16.55
C ILE A 27 7.25 -7.36 17.45
N GLY A 28 6.27 -7.47 18.35
CA GLY A 28 5.94 -6.43 19.32
C GLY A 28 4.61 -6.69 20.03
N GLU A 29 4.27 -5.86 21.00
CA GLU A 29 3.00 -5.96 21.74
C GLU A 29 1.77 -5.68 20.89
N ASN A 30 0.59 -6.02 21.40
CA ASN A 30 -0.68 -5.64 20.79
C ASN A 30 -0.81 -4.11 20.71
N GLY A 31 -1.24 -3.61 19.56
CA GLY A 31 -1.37 -2.16 19.33
C GLY A 31 -0.08 -1.45 18.93
N SER A 32 1.08 -2.13 18.86
CA SER A 32 2.36 -1.53 18.41
C SER A 32 2.40 -1.11 16.93
N GLY A 33 1.31 -1.31 16.17
CA GLY A 33 1.21 -0.88 14.77
C GLY A 33 1.67 -1.90 13.73
N LYS A 34 2.00 -3.14 14.11
CA LYS A 34 2.41 -4.21 13.18
C LYS A 34 1.41 -4.41 12.04
N THR A 35 0.12 -4.49 12.36
CA THR A 35 -0.95 -4.62 11.34
C THR A 35 -1.04 -3.38 10.46
N ASN A 36 -0.75 -2.18 10.97
CA ASN A 36 -0.79 -0.96 10.17
C ASN A 36 0.30 -0.96 9.09
N ILE A 37 1.44 -1.62 9.33
CA ILE A 37 2.48 -1.81 8.30
C ILE A 37 1.93 -2.68 7.16
N LEU A 38 1.26 -3.78 7.49
CA LEU A 38 0.64 -4.69 6.52
C LEU A 38 -0.50 -4.01 5.74
N GLU A 39 -1.37 -3.28 6.44
CA GLU A 39 -2.47 -2.54 5.84
C GLU A 39 -1.97 -1.43 4.90
N ALA A 40 -0.86 -0.75 5.24
CA ALA A 40 -0.25 0.23 4.36
C ALA A 40 0.21 -0.42 3.05
N LEU A 41 0.88 -1.57 3.13
CA LEU A 41 1.30 -2.33 1.94
C LEU A 41 0.12 -2.78 1.09
N ALA A 42 -0.96 -3.26 1.73
CA ALA A 42 -2.20 -3.60 1.05
C ALA A 42 -2.82 -2.38 0.34
N LEU A 43 -2.79 -1.21 0.99
CA LEU A 43 -3.25 0.05 0.40
C LEU A 43 -2.39 0.46 -0.81
N GLY A 44 -1.07 0.30 -0.71
CA GLY A 44 -0.14 0.47 -1.83
C GLY A 44 -0.46 -0.43 -3.02
N SER A 45 -0.73 -1.72 -2.76
CA SER A 45 -1.18 -2.65 -3.80
C SER A 45 -2.50 -2.22 -4.43
N ALA A 46 -3.46 -1.76 -3.63
CA ALA A 46 -4.74 -1.27 -4.12
C ALA A 46 -4.59 -0.01 -4.99
N ALA A 47 -3.67 0.89 -4.62
CA ALA A 47 -3.32 2.07 -5.41
C ALA A 47 -2.69 1.69 -6.75
N ALA A 48 -1.79 0.71 -6.76
CA ALA A 48 -1.16 0.22 -7.97
C ALA A 48 -2.17 -0.39 -8.96
N ASP A 49 -3.24 -1.01 -8.45
CA ASP A 49 -4.37 -1.52 -9.25
C ASP A 49 -5.42 -0.45 -9.57
N ARG A 50 -5.24 0.80 -9.12
CA ARG A 50 -6.21 1.91 -9.20
C ARG A 50 -7.60 1.57 -8.61
N LYS A 51 -7.64 0.70 -7.61
CA LYS A 51 -8.86 0.21 -6.94
C LYS A 51 -8.89 0.63 -5.48
N LEU A 52 -9.29 1.88 -5.25
CA LEU A 52 -9.28 2.53 -3.94
C LEU A 52 -10.68 2.78 -3.35
N ASP A 53 -11.72 2.16 -3.89
CA ASP A 53 -13.03 2.13 -3.22
C ASP A 53 -13.02 1.19 -2.01
N ASN A 54 -13.94 1.49 -1.09
CA ASN A 54 -13.96 0.87 0.23
C ASN A 54 -14.18 -0.64 0.14
N GLU A 55 -14.97 -1.10 -0.82
CA GLU A 55 -15.23 -2.52 -1.08
C GLU A 55 -13.94 -3.26 -1.47
N PHE A 56 -13.14 -2.71 -2.39
CA PHE A 56 -11.85 -3.32 -2.73
C PHE A 56 -10.83 -3.22 -1.59
N LEU A 57 -10.81 -2.13 -0.82
CA LEU A 57 -9.89 -1.99 0.32
C LEU A 57 -10.21 -3.03 1.41
N ALA A 58 -11.48 -3.19 1.77
CA ALA A 58 -11.92 -4.19 2.74
C ALA A 58 -11.59 -5.61 2.29
N SER A 59 -11.77 -5.92 1.00
CA SER A 59 -11.43 -7.25 0.44
C SER A 59 -9.94 -7.59 0.53
N ARG A 60 -9.06 -6.59 0.66
CA ARG A 60 -7.60 -6.75 0.86
C ARG A 60 -7.19 -6.78 2.34
N GLY A 61 -8.14 -6.86 3.26
CA GLY A 61 -7.88 -6.92 4.70
C GLY A 61 -7.57 -5.57 5.34
N ILE A 62 -7.84 -4.46 4.65
CA ILE A 62 -7.70 -3.12 5.21
C ILE A 62 -8.97 -2.80 6.01
N ARG A 63 -8.82 -2.47 7.29
CA ARG A 63 -9.92 -1.88 8.06
C ARG A 63 -10.14 -0.45 7.58
N VAL A 64 -11.22 -0.28 6.80
CA VAL A 64 -11.64 1.02 6.27
C VAL A 64 -12.38 1.78 7.37
N SER A 65 -11.87 2.95 7.71
CA SER A 65 -12.49 3.92 8.62
C SER A 65 -12.68 5.25 7.88
N GLU A 66 -13.19 6.26 8.57
CA GLU A 66 -13.19 7.62 8.03
C GLU A 66 -11.77 8.02 7.58
N PRO A 67 -11.64 8.78 6.46
CA PRO A 67 -10.34 9.11 5.89
C PRO A 67 -9.38 9.79 6.87
N GLU A 68 -9.91 10.61 7.78
CA GLU A 68 -9.15 11.29 8.83
C GLU A 68 -8.45 10.29 9.76
N PHE A 69 -9.10 9.18 10.08
CA PHE A 69 -8.57 8.12 10.95
C PHE A 69 -7.66 7.13 10.23
N MET A 70 -7.63 7.14 8.90
CA MET A 70 -6.63 6.41 8.13
C MET A 70 -5.30 7.16 8.04
N ARG A 71 -5.26 8.44 8.42
CA ARG A 71 -4.04 9.24 8.54
C ARG A 71 -3.51 9.24 9.96
N ALA A 72 -2.29 9.74 10.16
CA ALA A 72 -1.62 9.67 11.44
C ALA A 72 -2.04 10.79 12.39
N ALA A 73 -2.64 10.43 13.52
CA ALA A 73 -3.24 11.37 14.47
C ALA A 73 -2.24 12.07 15.42
N PHE A 74 -0.94 12.07 15.11
CA PHE A 74 0.08 12.72 15.95
C PHE A 74 0.02 14.25 15.88
N ASP A 75 -0.35 14.80 14.72
CA ASP A 75 -0.46 16.23 14.46
C ASP A 75 -1.79 16.53 13.77
N LYS A 76 -2.46 17.63 14.15
CA LYS A 76 -3.75 18.01 13.53
C LYS A 76 -3.66 18.24 12.03
N GLU A 77 -2.50 18.71 11.57
CA GLU A 77 -2.24 18.97 10.16
C GLU A 77 -2.22 17.68 9.33
N ASN A 78 -1.89 16.54 9.91
CA ASN A 78 -1.80 15.27 9.19
C ASN A 78 -3.14 14.83 8.57
N ILE A 79 -4.26 15.30 9.11
CA ILE A 79 -5.61 15.00 8.62
C ILE A 79 -5.78 15.46 7.16
N SER A 80 -5.07 16.50 6.73
CA SER A 80 -5.12 17.02 5.36
C SER A 80 -3.95 16.58 4.48
N HIS A 81 -2.82 16.13 5.06
CA HIS A 81 -1.60 15.73 4.34
C HIS A 81 -1.68 14.32 3.75
N GLU A 82 -1.12 14.09 2.58
CA GLU A 82 -1.13 12.83 1.84
C GLU A 82 -0.63 11.64 2.66
N ILE A 83 -1.19 10.45 2.37
CA ILE A 83 -0.55 9.18 2.74
C ILE A 83 0.50 8.89 1.68
N MET A 84 1.75 8.64 2.10
CA MET A 84 2.81 8.25 1.17
C MET A 84 3.25 6.82 1.45
N LEU A 85 3.40 6.05 0.37
CA LEU A 85 4.04 4.75 0.41
C LEU A 85 5.09 4.67 -0.68
N SER A 86 6.28 4.19 -0.35
CA SER A 86 7.26 3.84 -1.35
C SER A 86 7.93 2.51 -1.04
N ILE A 87 8.26 1.78 -2.09
CA ILE A 87 8.90 0.48 -2.06
C ILE A 87 10.09 0.57 -3.00
N LYS A 88 11.29 0.30 -2.46
CA LYS A 88 12.52 0.24 -3.25
C LYS A 88 12.88 -1.22 -3.52
N GLY A 89 13.08 -1.55 -4.79
CA GLY A 89 13.58 -2.86 -5.23
C GLY A 89 15.06 -2.84 -5.64
N ASP A 90 15.64 -4.02 -5.82
CA ASP A 90 16.83 -4.20 -6.68
C ASP A 90 16.44 -3.97 -8.14
N ASP A 91 17.30 -3.30 -8.92
CA ASP A 91 17.14 -3.02 -10.36
C ASP A 91 16.19 -1.86 -10.72
N ASP A 92 16.23 -0.74 -9.96
CA ASP A 92 15.41 0.48 -10.19
C ASP A 92 13.88 0.25 -10.25
N ASN A 93 13.43 -0.94 -9.83
CA ASN A 93 12.03 -1.27 -9.62
C ASN A 93 11.53 -0.58 -8.35
N ASN A 94 11.33 0.72 -8.45
CA ASN A 94 10.77 1.56 -7.41
C ASN A 94 9.27 1.69 -7.65
N PHE A 95 8.50 1.55 -6.58
CA PHE A 95 7.10 1.88 -6.57
C PHE A 95 6.89 3.01 -5.57
N GLY A 96 6.08 3.99 -5.93
CA GLY A 96 5.71 5.09 -5.06
C GLY A 96 4.27 5.47 -5.30
N CYS A 97 3.51 5.74 -4.23
CA CYS A 97 2.20 6.35 -4.38
C CYS A 97 1.95 7.41 -3.31
N GLU A 98 1.27 8.48 -3.71
CA GLU A 98 0.74 9.51 -2.83
C GLU A 98 -0.78 9.50 -2.92
N LEU A 99 -1.44 9.29 -1.78
CA LEU A 99 -2.89 9.16 -1.72
C LEU A 99 -3.48 10.33 -0.94
N GLN A 100 -4.52 10.92 -1.53
CA GLN A 100 -5.26 12.01 -0.91
C GLN A 100 -6.74 11.64 -0.80
N ASN A 101 -7.37 12.17 0.25
CA ASN A 101 -8.81 12.19 0.40
C ASN A 101 -9.27 13.61 0.76
N ALA A 102 -10.48 13.98 0.39
CA ALA A 102 -11.07 15.28 0.72
C ALA A 102 -11.71 15.33 2.12
N ASN A 103 -11.75 14.19 2.84
CA ASN A 103 -12.39 14.03 4.15
C ASN A 103 -13.87 14.47 4.15
N ARG A 104 -14.59 14.21 3.04
CA ARG A 104 -16.02 14.47 2.92
C ARG A 104 -16.78 13.16 2.96
N PRO A 105 -18.08 13.17 3.31
CA PRO A 105 -18.91 11.98 3.18
C PRO A 105 -18.78 11.39 1.77
N TYR A 106 -18.53 10.09 1.68
CA TYR A 106 -18.38 9.33 0.43
C TYR A 106 -17.20 9.73 -0.46
N SER A 107 -16.26 10.60 -0.01
CA SER A 107 -15.09 10.91 -0.83
C SER A 107 -14.12 9.73 -0.90
N LYS A 108 -13.72 9.40 -2.12
CA LYS A 108 -12.79 8.31 -2.40
C LYS A 108 -11.34 8.77 -2.24
N TRP A 109 -10.46 7.81 -1.98
CA TRP A 109 -9.03 8.06 -2.08
C TRP A 109 -8.62 8.22 -3.54
N ILE A 110 -7.86 9.27 -3.82
CA ILE A 110 -7.31 9.59 -5.12
C ILE A 110 -5.79 9.45 -5.09
N ILE A 111 -5.23 9.04 -6.21
CA ILE A 111 -3.78 8.93 -6.40
C ILE A 111 -3.30 10.27 -6.96
N LYS A 112 -2.51 11.01 -6.18
CA LYS A 112 -1.86 12.26 -6.62
C LYS A 112 -0.60 12.00 -7.43
N TYR A 113 0.16 11.01 -7.00
CA TYR A 113 1.41 10.61 -7.63
C TYR A 113 1.51 9.08 -7.62
N LEU A 114 2.05 8.52 -8.71
CA LEU A 114 2.31 7.10 -8.87
C LEU A 114 3.61 6.91 -9.64
N GLU A 115 4.58 6.22 -9.05
CA GLU A 115 5.86 5.85 -9.63
C GLU A 115 5.95 4.33 -9.77
N GLY A 116 6.67 3.84 -10.78
CA GLY A 116 6.90 2.39 -10.97
C GLY A 116 5.87 1.67 -11.84
N PHE A 117 4.97 2.42 -12.48
CA PHE A 117 3.95 1.86 -13.34
C PHE A 117 4.24 2.22 -14.81
N GLU A 118 5.06 1.41 -15.51
CA GLU A 118 5.23 1.56 -16.95
C GLU A 118 3.90 1.33 -17.69
N GLU A 119 3.29 2.41 -18.20
CA GLU A 119 2.13 2.36 -19.10
C GLU A 119 2.44 1.62 -20.41
N GLU A 120 3.68 1.67 -20.92
CA GLU A 120 4.05 0.95 -22.15
C GLU A 120 3.99 -0.58 -22.03
N ALA A 121 4.20 -1.15 -20.83
CA ALA A 121 4.12 -2.58 -20.62
C ALA A 121 2.68 -3.12 -20.71
N LEU A 122 1.68 -2.30 -20.36
CA LEU A 122 0.26 -2.67 -20.48
C LEU A 122 -0.24 -2.61 -21.93
N ARG A 123 0.26 -1.67 -22.73
CA ARG A 123 -0.13 -1.58 -24.15
C ARG A 123 0.28 -2.81 -24.96
N ARG A 124 1.38 -3.49 -24.61
CA ARG A 124 1.81 -4.72 -25.28
C ARG A 124 1.01 -5.96 -24.88
N VAL A 125 0.41 -5.98 -23.70
CA VAL A 125 -0.30 -7.16 -23.18
C VAL A 125 -1.79 -7.14 -23.54
N PHE A 126 -2.40 -5.95 -23.66
CA PHE A 126 -3.86 -5.82 -23.81
C PHE A 126 -4.36 -5.61 -25.25
N TRP A 127 -3.50 -5.44 -26.25
CA TRP A 127 -3.97 -5.35 -27.65
C TRP A 127 -4.21 -6.73 -28.31
N ASP A 128 -3.63 -7.81 -27.79
CA ASP A 128 -3.62 -9.10 -28.50
C ASP A 128 -4.77 -10.07 -28.19
N ASN A 129 -5.72 -9.77 -27.28
CA ASN A 129 -7.07 -10.36 -27.27
C ASN A 129 -7.93 -9.85 -26.09
N PRO A 130 -9.13 -9.28 -26.33
CA PRO A 130 -10.00 -8.75 -25.27
C PRO A 130 -10.86 -9.81 -24.53
N SER A 131 -10.59 -11.12 -24.69
CA SER A 131 -11.50 -12.17 -24.25
C SER A 131 -11.11 -12.97 -22.99
N ASN A 132 -9.99 -12.69 -22.32
CA ASN A 132 -9.60 -13.42 -21.10
C ASN A 132 -9.61 -12.55 -19.84
N ILE A 133 -10.77 -12.52 -19.18
CA ILE A 133 -10.90 -12.15 -17.77
C ILE A 133 -10.45 -13.37 -16.93
N VAL A 134 -9.37 -13.23 -16.15
CA VAL A 134 -8.91 -14.16 -15.11
C VAL A 134 -8.33 -13.27 -13.98
N THR A 135 -8.82 -13.20 -12.75
CA THR A 135 -9.19 -14.19 -11.71
C THR A 135 -8.02 -15.00 -11.17
N SER A 136 -7.05 -14.34 -10.53
CA SER A 136 -6.26 -14.89 -9.40
C SER A 136 -5.38 -13.81 -8.79
N ALA A 137 -5.35 -13.74 -7.47
CA ALA A 137 -4.64 -12.75 -6.67
C ALA A 137 -3.12 -12.73 -6.93
N SER A 138 -2.67 -11.75 -7.71
CA SER A 138 -1.30 -11.24 -7.68
C SER A 138 -1.29 -10.01 -6.76
N PHE A 139 -1.07 -10.22 -5.47
CA PHE A 139 -0.83 -9.13 -4.53
C PHE A 139 0.51 -8.47 -4.91
N LEU A 140 0.48 -7.16 -5.15
CA LEU A 140 1.53 -6.31 -5.73
C LEU A 140 1.76 -6.53 -7.23
N PRO A 141 1.45 -5.54 -8.10
CA PRO A 141 1.82 -5.64 -9.49
C PRO A 141 3.35 -5.63 -9.61
N LYS A 142 3.88 -6.60 -10.36
CA LYS A 142 5.26 -6.70 -10.87
C LYS A 142 6.43 -7.00 -9.92
N PHE A 143 6.27 -7.12 -8.60
CA PHE A 143 7.37 -7.63 -7.77
C PHE A 143 7.36 -9.17 -7.77
N LYS A 144 8.37 -9.84 -8.35
CA LYS A 144 8.65 -11.26 -8.06
C LYS A 144 8.80 -11.41 -6.54
N THR A 145 7.74 -11.84 -5.88
CA THR A 145 7.58 -11.72 -4.43
C THR A 145 8.35 -12.84 -3.73
N ASN A 146 9.67 -12.68 -3.63
CA ASN A 146 10.55 -13.61 -2.91
C ASN A 146 10.73 -13.22 -1.43
N PHE A 147 9.70 -12.65 -0.79
CA PHE A 147 9.75 -12.32 0.63
C PHE A 147 8.50 -12.76 1.37
N ILE A 148 8.69 -13.22 2.61
CA ILE A 148 7.61 -13.57 3.53
C ILE A 148 7.63 -12.54 4.67
N LEU A 149 6.50 -11.90 4.91
CA LEU A 149 6.30 -10.98 6.03
C LEU A 149 5.36 -11.63 7.03
N VAL A 150 5.86 -11.96 8.21
CA VAL A 150 5.09 -12.57 9.30
C VAL A 150 5.03 -11.57 10.45
N TYR A 151 3.93 -11.53 11.21
CA TYR A 151 3.91 -10.82 12.48
C TYR A 151 3.66 -11.78 13.64
N MET A 152 4.24 -11.47 14.79
CA MET A 152 4.04 -12.20 16.04
C MET A 152 3.76 -11.20 17.17
N ASP A 153 2.82 -11.56 18.02
CA ASP A 153 2.50 -10.81 19.23
C ASP A 153 3.32 -11.38 20.40
N ILE A 154 3.86 -10.49 21.24
CA ILE A 154 4.45 -10.85 22.53
C ILE A 154 3.40 -10.49 23.59
N GLN A 155 2.98 -11.48 24.39
CA GLN A 155 2.11 -11.31 25.57
C GLN A 155 2.96 -11.25 26.84
#